data_AF-A0A8C4LHH7-F1
#
_entry.id   AF-A0A8C4LHH7-F1
#
_cell.length_a   1.000
_cell.length_b   1.000
_cell.length_c   1.000
_cell.angle_alpha   90.00
_cell.angle_beta   90.00
_cell.angle_gamma   90.00
#
_symmetry.space_group_name_H-M   'P 1'
#
loop_
_entity.id
_entity.type
_entity.pdbx_description
1 polymer ?
#
loop_
_entity_poly.entity_id
_entity_poly.type
_entity_poly.pdbx_seq_one_letter_code
_entity_poly.pdbx_strand_id
1 'polypeptide(L)'
;MAGNSILLAAVSLLSACQQMLVQEAGQGSDRPGARPARSTKVPQPTIKASLHACSISCLARLFCYFAFQVGRARLKYKIMPPAVSGSPEFDRIFRAQQNSVEFYPAFMITLWMAGWYFNQVFATCLGLVYIYARHQYFWGYSEAANKRMTGFRLGLGILALLAILGALGIANSFLDEYLDLNVAKKLRHF
;
A
#
# COMPACT_ATOMS: atom_id res chain seq x y z
N MET A 1 -20.79 -1.51 -10.17
CA MET A 1 -20.06 -0.66 -11.15
C MET A 1 -18.89 0.14 -10.54
N ALA A 2 -18.94 0.63 -9.29
CA ALA A 2 -17.82 1.39 -8.68
C ALA A 2 -16.57 0.56 -8.31
N GLY A 3 -16.71 -0.76 -8.09
CA GLY A 3 -15.57 -1.64 -7.78
C GLY A 3 -14.56 -1.78 -8.93
N ASN A 4 -15.00 -1.67 -10.18
CA ASN A 4 -14.09 -1.67 -11.34
C ASN A 4 -13.32 -0.37 -11.45
N SER A 5 -13.88 0.78 -11.07
CA SER A 5 -13.22 2.09 -11.23
C SER A 5 -12.00 2.25 -10.31
N ILE A 6 -12.05 1.70 -9.09
CA ILE A 6 -10.91 1.74 -8.15
C ILE A 6 -9.83 0.76 -8.58
N LEU A 7 -10.20 -0.44 -9.04
CA LEU A 7 -9.25 -1.41 -9.59
C LEU A 7 -8.59 -0.88 -10.86
N LEU A 8 -9.36 -0.25 -11.76
CA LEU A 8 -8.84 0.43 -12.94
C LEU A 8 -7.95 1.61 -12.56
N ALA A 9 -8.28 2.41 -11.55
CA ALA A 9 -7.40 3.50 -11.09
C ALA A 9 -6.09 2.96 -10.48
N ALA A 10 -6.14 1.86 -9.75
CA ALA A 10 -4.95 1.19 -9.22
C ALA A 10 -4.09 0.61 -10.36
N VAL A 11 -4.70 -0.01 -11.38
CA VAL A 11 -4.02 -0.53 -12.57
C VAL A 11 -3.45 0.59 -13.44
N SER A 12 -4.16 1.70 -13.62
CA SER A 12 -3.67 2.87 -14.34
C SER A 12 -2.52 3.55 -13.62
N LEU A 13 -2.53 3.58 -12.28
CA LEU A 13 -1.42 4.11 -11.48
C LEU A 13 -0.21 3.16 -11.45
N LEU A 14 -0.44 1.85 -11.41
CA LEU A 14 0.59 0.83 -11.66
C LEU A 14 1.21 1.00 -13.05
N SER A 15 0.38 1.20 -14.08
CA SER A 15 0.82 1.45 -15.45
C SER A 15 1.58 2.77 -15.57
N ALA A 16 1.14 3.84 -14.91
CA ALA A 16 1.85 5.12 -14.87
C ALA A 16 3.19 4.98 -14.12
N CYS A 17 3.23 4.22 -13.02
CA CYS A 17 4.45 3.93 -12.28
C CYS A 17 5.42 3.09 -13.13
N GLN A 18 4.91 2.13 -13.90
CA GLN A 18 5.68 1.34 -14.85
C GLN A 18 6.17 2.17 -16.04
N GLN A 19 5.36 3.10 -16.54
CA GLN A 19 5.77 4.06 -17.57
C GLN A 19 6.86 5.00 -17.08
N MET A 20 6.83 5.43 -15.81
CA MET A 20 7.93 6.21 -15.23
C MET A 20 9.22 5.38 -15.11
N LEU A 21 9.13 4.10 -14.71
CA LEU A 21 10.28 3.19 -14.72
C LEU A 21 10.85 3.00 -16.13
N VAL A 22 9.99 2.99 -17.16
CA VAL A 22 10.38 2.85 -18.58
C VAL A 22 10.97 4.15 -19.15
N GLN A 23 10.45 5.33 -18.80
CA GLN A 23 10.99 6.61 -19.27
C GLN A 23 12.38 6.91 -18.72
N GLU A 24 12.65 6.54 -17.47
CA GLU A 24 13.98 6.65 -16.86
C GLU A 24 14.99 5.69 -17.52
N ALA A 25 14.54 4.52 -17.99
CA ALA A 25 15.38 3.61 -18.78
C ALA A 25 15.65 4.13 -20.21
N GLY A 26 14.76 4.95 -20.76
CA GLY A 26 14.85 5.49 -22.12
C GLY A 26 15.72 6.73 -22.29
N GLN A 27 15.98 7.52 -21.24
CA GLN A 27 16.81 8.74 -21.32
C GLN A 27 18.32 8.50 -21.49
N GLY A 28 18.78 7.24 -21.47
CA GLY A 28 20.19 6.89 -21.62
C GLY A 28 20.69 6.68 -23.06
N SER A 29 19.82 6.69 -24.08
CA SER A 29 20.17 6.10 -25.40
C SER A 29 20.30 7.05 -26.60
N ASP A 30 19.95 8.34 -26.50
CA ASP A 30 19.90 9.24 -27.68
C ASP A 30 20.96 10.36 -27.69
N ARG A 31 22.25 9.99 -27.54
CA ARG A 31 23.36 10.85 -28.02
C ARG A 31 24.25 10.06 -28.97
N PRO A 32 24.24 10.35 -30.29
CA PRO A 32 25.14 9.67 -31.23
C PRO A 32 26.58 10.13 -30.94
N GLY A 33 27.43 9.22 -30.45
CA GLY A 33 28.88 9.45 -30.32
C GLY A 33 29.49 9.34 -28.92
N ALA A 34 28.75 8.97 -27.88
CA ALA A 34 29.34 8.76 -26.55
C ALA A 34 29.92 7.34 -26.39
N ARG A 35 31.17 7.24 -25.92
CA ARG A 35 31.83 5.99 -25.46
C ARG A 35 30.88 5.17 -24.57
N PRO A 36 30.94 3.83 -24.55
CA PRO A 36 30.08 3.01 -23.71
C PRO A 36 30.24 3.47 -22.25
N ALA A 37 29.23 4.18 -21.77
CA ALA A 37 29.20 4.67 -20.41
C ALA A 37 29.14 3.43 -19.51
N ARG A 38 30.15 3.31 -18.65
CA ARG A 38 30.12 2.44 -17.46
C ARG A 38 28.71 2.50 -16.88
N SER A 39 28.05 1.34 -16.74
CA SER A 39 26.74 1.19 -16.10
C SER A 39 26.66 2.05 -14.84
N THR A 40 26.14 3.26 -14.99
CA THR A 40 25.84 4.13 -13.85
C THR A 40 24.59 3.54 -13.26
N LYS A 41 24.74 2.76 -12.18
CA LYS A 41 23.62 2.42 -11.30
C LYS A 41 22.81 3.69 -11.10
N VAL A 42 21.57 3.70 -11.56
CA VAL A 42 20.59 4.73 -11.22
C VAL A 42 20.67 4.94 -9.70
N PRO A 43 20.66 6.18 -9.18
CA PRO A 43 20.70 6.40 -7.74
C PRO A 43 19.56 5.63 -7.08
N GLN A 44 19.90 4.54 -6.37
CA GLN A 44 18.97 3.76 -5.55
C GLN A 44 17.96 4.59 -4.72
N PRO A 45 18.29 5.78 -4.14
CA PRO A 45 17.31 6.56 -3.38
C PRO A 45 16.11 7.09 -4.19
N THR A 46 16.23 7.35 -5.49
CA THR A 46 15.12 7.93 -6.28
C THR A 46 14.05 6.90 -6.62
N ILE A 47 14.46 5.69 -7.01
CA ILE A 47 13.52 4.57 -7.24
C ILE A 47 12.78 4.21 -5.95
N LYS A 48 13.49 4.30 -4.81
CA LYS A 48 12.92 4.03 -3.49
C LYS A 48 11.93 5.10 -2.98
N ALA A 49 11.96 6.31 -3.52
CA ALA A 49 10.94 7.30 -3.21
C ALA A 49 9.67 7.07 -4.03
N SER A 50 9.83 6.70 -5.30
CA SER A 50 8.75 6.66 -6.30
C SER A 50 7.72 5.56 -6.08
N LEU A 51 8.13 4.35 -5.66
CA LEU A 51 7.18 3.23 -5.49
C LEU A 51 6.30 3.36 -4.24
N HIS A 52 6.84 3.88 -3.13
CA HIS A 52 6.03 4.15 -1.94
C HIS A 52 5.02 5.28 -2.19
N ALA A 53 5.41 6.31 -2.94
CA ALA A 53 4.51 7.41 -3.30
C ALA A 53 3.25 6.91 -4.05
N CYS A 54 3.40 5.90 -4.93
CA CYS A 54 2.28 5.28 -5.63
C CYS A 54 1.29 4.61 -4.66
N SER A 55 1.80 3.77 -3.74
CA SER A 55 0.95 3.10 -2.74
C SER A 55 0.22 4.09 -1.84
N ILE A 56 0.90 5.15 -1.41
CA ILE A 56 0.33 6.19 -0.55
C ILE A 56 -0.77 6.97 -1.29
N SER A 57 -0.54 7.31 -2.55
CA SER A 57 -1.53 8.02 -3.38
C SER A 57 -2.78 7.18 -3.65
N CYS A 58 -2.61 5.88 -3.94
CA CYS A 58 -3.72 4.93 -4.06
C CYS A 58 -4.53 4.84 -2.76
N LEU A 59 -3.85 4.76 -1.62
CA LEU A 59 -4.49 4.68 -0.32
C LEU A 59 -5.27 5.97 -0.01
N ALA A 60 -4.68 7.15 -0.21
CA ALA A 60 -5.35 8.43 0.02
C ALA A 60 -6.68 8.51 -0.76
N ARG A 61 -6.67 8.09 -2.04
CA ARG A 61 -7.88 8.04 -2.87
C ARG A 61 -8.94 7.08 -2.31
N LEU A 62 -8.54 5.92 -1.78
CA LEU A 62 -9.47 4.98 -1.13
C LEU A 62 -10.13 5.60 0.12
N PHE A 63 -9.37 6.32 0.94
CA PHE A 63 -9.90 6.99 2.14
C PHE A 63 -10.86 8.12 1.80
N CYS A 64 -10.53 8.94 0.78
CA CYS A 64 -11.46 9.94 0.25
C CYS A 64 -12.75 9.29 -0.25
N TYR A 65 -12.65 8.14 -0.93
CA TYR A 65 -13.82 7.38 -1.37
C TYR A 65 -14.69 6.92 -0.19
N PHE A 66 -14.11 6.36 0.87
CA PHE A 66 -14.87 5.96 2.06
C PHE A 66 -15.55 7.14 2.76
N ALA A 67 -14.84 8.25 2.92
CA ALA A 67 -15.40 9.48 3.49
C ALA A 67 -16.58 10.00 2.66
N PHE A 68 -16.45 10.00 1.33
CA PHE A 68 -17.53 10.39 0.42
C PHE A 68 -18.74 9.45 0.54
N GLN A 69 -18.52 8.13 0.65
CA GLN A 69 -19.61 7.17 0.86
C GLN A 69 -20.34 7.38 2.19
N VAL A 70 -19.63 7.70 3.28
CA VAL A 70 -20.24 8.10 4.55
C VAL A 70 -21.06 9.38 4.36
N GLY A 71 -20.54 10.39 3.66
CA GLY A 71 -21.27 11.62 3.36
C GLY A 71 -22.56 11.37 2.58
N ARG A 72 -22.51 10.51 1.55
CA ARG A 72 -23.71 10.07 0.80
C ARG A 72 -24.70 9.34 1.69
N ALA A 73 -24.22 8.48 2.59
CA ALA A 73 -25.07 7.76 3.52
C ALA A 73 -25.77 8.71 4.51
N ARG A 74 -25.06 9.74 5.00
CA ARG A 74 -25.66 10.80 5.85
C ARG A 74 -26.82 11.50 5.16
N LEU A 75 -26.64 11.87 3.88
CA LEU A 75 -27.71 12.48 3.09
C LEU A 75 -28.88 11.52 2.86
N LYS A 76 -28.60 10.26 2.49
CA LYS A 76 -29.62 9.24 2.21
C LYS A 76 -30.48 8.91 3.43
N TYR A 77 -29.84 8.74 4.59
CA TYR A 77 -30.52 8.37 5.84
C TYR A 77 -30.86 9.59 6.72
N LYS A 78 -30.65 10.81 6.21
CA LYS A 78 -30.94 12.08 6.89
C LYS A 78 -30.31 12.18 8.30
N ILE A 79 -29.08 11.70 8.44
CA ILE A 79 -28.33 11.73 9.72
C ILE A 79 -27.54 13.04 9.82
N MET A 80 -28.08 14.00 10.55
CA MET A 80 -27.43 15.29 10.81
C MET A 80 -26.23 15.13 11.75
N PRO A 81 -25.05 15.71 11.45
CA PRO A 81 -23.98 15.84 12.42
C PRO A 81 -24.48 16.57 13.69
N PRO A 82 -24.04 16.20 14.92
CA PRO A 82 -22.96 15.27 15.27
C PRO A 82 -23.37 13.80 15.40
N ALA A 83 -24.60 13.43 15.02
CA ALA A 83 -25.07 12.05 15.18
C ALA A 83 -24.21 11.06 14.37
N VAL A 84 -23.83 9.96 15.03
CA VAL A 84 -23.01 8.86 14.48
C VAL A 84 -23.75 7.52 14.49
N SER A 85 -25.04 7.54 14.82
CA SER A 85 -25.91 6.37 14.80
C SER A 85 -27.28 6.75 14.25
N GLY A 86 -27.92 5.81 13.56
CA GLY A 86 -29.22 6.02 12.95
C GLY A 86 -29.77 4.74 12.35
N SER A 87 -29.70 4.61 11.02
CA SER A 87 -30.09 3.36 10.36
C SER A 87 -29.00 2.30 10.49
N PRO A 88 -29.35 1.01 10.63
CA PRO A 88 -28.37 -0.08 10.64
C PRO A 88 -27.44 -0.07 9.41
N GLU A 89 -27.93 0.37 8.25
CA GLU A 89 -27.14 0.52 7.02
C GLU A 89 -26.11 1.65 7.13
N PHE A 90 -26.51 2.79 7.70
CA PHE A 90 -25.60 3.91 7.96
C PHE A 90 -24.51 3.49 8.95
N ASP A 91 -24.90 2.84 10.04
CA ASP A 91 -23.98 2.41 11.09
C ASP A 91 -22.93 1.46 10.52
N ARG A 92 -23.31 0.51 9.65
CA ARG A 92 -22.36 -0.38 8.97
C ARG A 92 -21.34 0.38 8.12
N ILE A 93 -21.80 1.33 7.30
CA ILE A 93 -20.91 2.14 6.42
C ILE A 93 -19.98 3.01 7.26
N PHE A 94 -20.51 3.67 8.29
CA PHE A 94 -19.74 4.51 9.20
C PHE A 94 -18.68 3.70 9.96
N ARG A 95 -19.04 2.53 10.51
CA ARG A 95 -18.09 1.64 11.20
C ARG A 95 -17.05 1.04 10.27
N ALA A 96 -17.40 0.74 9.02
CA ALA A 96 -16.45 0.27 8.03
C ALA A 96 -15.38 1.34 7.71
N GLN A 97 -15.78 2.60 7.57
CA GLN A 97 -14.86 3.72 7.38
C GLN A 97 -14.01 3.98 8.64
N GLN A 98 -14.62 3.98 9.82
CA GLN A 98 -13.91 4.23 11.07
C GLN A 98 -12.84 3.17 11.33
N ASN A 99 -13.18 1.88 11.19
CA ASN A 99 -12.20 0.80 11.29
C ASN A 99 -11.09 0.95 10.24
N SER A 100 -11.40 1.45 9.04
CA SER A 100 -10.40 1.75 8.02
C SER A 100 -9.38 2.77 8.52
N VAL A 101 -9.85 3.85 9.16
CA VAL A 101 -9.01 4.92 9.73
C VAL A 101 -8.17 4.42 10.90
N GLU A 102 -8.70 3.57 11.77
CA GLU A 102 -7.98 3.07 12.94
C GLU A 102 -6.73 2.25 12.56
N PHE A 103 -6.77 1.46 11.49
CA PHE A 103 -5.59 0.69 11.03
C PHE A 103 -4.69 1.45 10.06
N TYR A 104 -5.08 2.65 9.61
CA TYR A 104 -4.30 3.42 8.66
C TYR A 104 -2.87 3.74 9.18
N PRO A 105 -2.69 4.20 10.44
CA PRO A 105 -1.34 4.46 10.96
C PRO A 105 -0.49 3.19 11.05
N ALA A 106 -1.07 2.07 11.49
CA ALA A 106 -0.38 0.79 11.58
C ALA A 106 0.08 0.29 10.20
N PHE A 107 -0.77 0.43 9.18
CA PHE A 107 -0.39 0.13 7.80
C PHE A 107 0.75 1.01 7.31
N MET A 108 0.70 2.32 7.59
CA MET A 108 1.77 3.23 7.17
C MET A 108 3.11 2.86 7.78
N ILE A 109 3.15 2.64 9.10
CA ILE A 109 4.40 2.28 9.78
C ILE A 109 4.96 0.98 9.21
N THR A 110 4.15 -0.07 9.13
CA THR A 110 4.61 -1.39 8.64
C THR A 110 5.03 -1.38 7.17
N LEU A 111 4.33 -0.64 6.31
CA LEU A 111 4.71 -0.46 4.90
C LEU A 111 6.09 0.20 4.77
N TRP A 112 6.32 1.28 5.52
CA TRP A 112 7.59 2.02 5.46
C TRP A 112 8.75 1.18 6.02
N MET A 113 8.55 0.52 7.16
CA MET A 113 9.57 -0.33 7.75
C MET A 113 9.94 -1.50 6.82
N ALA A 114 8.95 -2.20 6.26
CA ALA A 114 9.20 -3.28 5.30
C ALA A 114 9.87 -2.78 4.02
N GLY A 115 9.47 -1.61 3.53
CA GLY A 115 10.01 -1.05 2.29
C GLY A 115 11.45 -0.57 2.39
N TRP A 116 11.81 0.07 3.51
CA TRP A 116 13.16 0.56 3.74
C TRP A 116 14.15 -0.53 4.13
N TYR A 117 13.77 -1.42 5.06
CA TYR A 117 14.69 -2.37 5.69
C TYR A 117 14.69 -3.75 5.03
N PHE A 118 13.64 -4.13 4.30
CA PHE A 118 13.56 -5.46 3.67
C PHE A 118 13.64 -5.39 2.14
N ASN A 119 12.53 -5.04 1.48
CA ASN A 119 12.50 -4.91 0.03
C ASN A 119 11.31 -4.05 -0.40
N GLN A 120 11.60 -3.02 -1.17
CA GLN A 120 10.61 -2.04 -1.57
C GLN A 120 9.57 -2.55 -2.57
N VAL A 121 9.98 -3.36 -3.55
CA VAL A 121 9.05 -3.89 -4.56
C VAL A 121 8.03 -4.79 -3.87
N PHE A 122 8.49 -5.69 -3.00
CA PHE A 122 7.60 -6.56 -2.22
C PHE A 122 6.68 -5.77 -1.29
N ALA A 123 7.19 -4.77 -0.57
CA ALA A 123 6.37 -3.94 0.31
C ALA A 123 5.29 -3.18 -0.47
N THR A 124 5.62 -2.63 -1.65
CA THR A 124 4.68 -1.93 -2.53
C THR A 124 3.60 -2.86 -3.06
N CYS A 125 3.96 -4.06 -3.54
CA CYS A 125 2.99 -5.05 -4.00
C CYS A 125 2.04 -5.46 -2.87
N LEU A 126 2.56 -5.79 -1.69
CA LEU A 126 1.75 -6.12 -0.51
C LEU A 126 0.85 -4.94 -0.10
N GLY A 127 1.35 -3.70 -0.18
CA GLY A 127 0.56 -2.50 0.07
C GLY A 127 -0.64 -2.36 -0.86
N LEU A 128 -0.47 -2.66 -2.15
CA LEU A 128 -1.58 -2.65 -3.11
C LEU A 128 -2.61 -3.76 -2.83
N VAL A 129 -2.15 -4.96 -2.46
CA VAL A 129 -3.06 -6.04 -2.06
C VAL A 129 -3.82 -5.66 -0.77
N TYR A 130 -3.17 -4.98 0.19
CA TYR A 130 -3.84 -4.46 1.37
C TYR A 130 -4.95 -3.46 1.01
N ILE A 131 -4.66 -2.52 0.10
CA ILE A 131 -5.66 -1.55 -0.39
C ILE A 131 -6.87 -2.28 -1.00
N TYR A 132 -6.64 -3.31 -1.81
CA TYR A 132 -7.70 -4.15 -2.37
C TYR A 132 -8.50 -4.87 -1.27
N ALA A 133 -7.83 -5.45 -0.28
CA ALA A 133 -8.47 -6.10 0.86
C ALA A 133 -9.37 -5.14 1.64
N ARG A 134 -8.93 -3.90 1.85
CA ARG A 134 -9.72 -2.86 2.53
C ARG A 134 -10.92 -2.40 1.71
N HIS A 135 -10.77 -2.33 0.38
CA HIS A 135 -11.90 -2.07 -0.50
C HIS A 135 -12.97 -3.19 -0.40
N GLN A 136 -12.56 -4.46 -0.42
CA GLN A 136 -13.46 -5.61 -0.24
C GLN A 136 -14.11 -5.61 1.16
N TYR A 137 -13.34 -5.30 2.20
CA TYR A 137 -13.86 -5.16 3.56
C TYR A 137 -14.97 -4.12 3.64
N PHE A 138 -14.75 -2.93 3.08
CA PHE A 138 -15.72 -1.84 3.13
C PHE A 138 -17.02 -2.18 2.40
N TRP A 139 -16.91 -2.70 1.17
CA TRP A 139 -18.08 -3.11 0.40
C TRP A 139 -18.85 -4.25 1.08
N GLY A 140 -18.15 -5.30 1.50
CA GLY A 140 -18.77 -6.43 2.21
C GLY A 140 -19.49 -5.98 3.47
N TYR A 141 -18.86 -5.11 4.27
CA TYR A 141 -19.46 -4.61 5.51
C TYR A 141 -20.67 -3.70 5.23
N SER A 142 -20.62 -2.88 4.18
CA SER A 142 -21.76 -2.02 3.80
C SER A 142 -23.02 -2.82 3.46
N GLU A 143 -22.87 -3.98 2.83
CA GLU A 143 -23.99 -4.88 2.51
C GLU A 143 -24.49 -5.62 3.74
N ALA A 144 -23.59 -6.31 4.46
CA ALA A 144 -23.95 -7.13 5.61
C ALA A 144 -22.77 -7.26 6.58
N ALA A 145 -23.07 -7.24 7.88
CA ALA A 145 -22.04 -7.36 8.92
C ALA A 145 -21.18 -8.63 8.78
N ASN A 146 -21.77 -9.76 8.36
CA ASN A 146 -21.07 -11.04 8.22
C ASN A 146 -20.12 -11.08 7.01
N LYS A 147 -20.39 -10.31 5.95
CA LYS A 147 -19.58 -10.29 4.72
C LYS A 147 -18.24 -9.54 4.88
N ARG A 148 -18.02 -8.87 6.01
CA ARG A 148 -16.77 -8.15 6.31
C ARG A 148 -15.57 -9.08 6.54
N MET A 149 -15.82 -10.32 6.96
CA MET A 149 -14.77 -11.20 7.52
C MET A 149 -13.67 -11.55 6.52
N THR A 150 -14.01 -11.77 5.26
CA THR A 150 -13.04 -12.15 4.22
C THR A 150 -12.04 -11.03 3.96
N GLY A 151 -12.52 -9.81 3.72
CA GLY A 151 -11.67 -8.64 3.52
C GLY A 151 -10.86 -8.27 4.77
N PHE A 152 -11.47 -8.45 5.96
CA PHE A 152 -10.80 -8.19 7.23
C PHE A 152 -9.61 -9.14 7.47
N ARG A 153 -9.82 -10.45 7.30
CA ARG A 153 -8.77 -11.48 7.47
C ARG A 153 -7.62 -11.29 6.48
N LEU A 154 -7.95 -11.01 5.22
CA LEU A 154 -6.94 -10.74 4.19
C LEU A 154 -6.12 -9.48 4.55
N GLY A 155 -6.79 -8.39 4.93
CA GLY A 155 -6.11 -7.15 5.33
C GLY A 155 -5.22 -7.33 6.55
N LEU A 156 -5.70 -8.06 7.57
CA LEU A 156 -4.93 -8.33 8.78
C LEU A 156 -3.73 -9.24 8.51
N GLY A 157 -3.89 -10.26 7.66
CA GLY A 157 -2.79 -11.14 7.24
C GLY A 157 -1.68 -10.39 6.51
N ILE A 158 -2.03 -9.48 5.60
CA ILE A 158 -1.05 -8.66 4.87
C ILE A 158 -0.36 -7.68 5.82
N LEU A 159 -1.10 -7.07 6.74
CA LEU A 159 -0.54 -6.17 7.74
C LEU A 159 0.46 -6.89 8.65
N ALA A 160 0.11 -8.09 9.12
CA ALA A 160 1.01 -8.92 9.91
C ALA A 160 2.25 -9.34 9.11
N LEU A 161 2.08 -9.69 7.84
CA LEU A 161 3.21 -10.03 6.96
C LEU A 161 4.16 -8.83 6.77
N LEU A 162 3.62 -7.63 6.51
CA LEU A 162 4.43 -6.41 6.42
C LEU A 162 5.16 -6.13 7.73
N ALA A 163 4.52 -6.32 8.88
CA ALA A 163 5.15 -6.16 10.19
C ALA A 163 6.31 -7.15 10.40
N ILE A 164 6.13 -8.42 10.04
CA ILE A 164 7.17 -9.45 10.13
C ILE A 164 8.34 -9.12 9.20
N LEU A 165 8.06 -8.75 7.94
CA LEU A 165 9.12 -8.37 6.99
C LEU A 165 9.89 -7.13 7.46
N GLY A 166 9.20 -6.13 8.00
CA GLY A 166 9.83 -4.96 8.61
C GLY A 166 10.72 -5.34 9.78
N ALA A 167 10.23 -6.16 10.71
CA ALA A 167 11.01 -6.63 11.87
C ALA A 167 12.24 -7.44 11.45
N LEU A 168 12.11 -8.35 10.48
CA LEU A 168 13.22 -9.13 9.92
C LEU A 168 14.26 -8.23 9.24
N GLY A 169 13.81 -7.22 8.48
CA GLY A 169 14.69 -6.25 7.85
C GLY A 169 15.51 -5.48 8.88
N ILE A 170 14.86 -4.94 9.91
CA ILE A 170 15.53 -4.19 10.99
C ILE A 170 16.52 -5.09 11.74
N ALA A 171 16.10 -6.31 12.10
CA ALA A 171 16.96 -7.25 12.79
C ALA A 171 18.20 -7.61 11.97
N ASN A 172 18.05 -7.84 10.66
CA ASN A 172 19.18 -8.08 9.75
C ASN A 172 20.11 -6.86 9.65
N SER A 173 19.57 -5.64 9.57
CA SER A 173 20.40 -4.42 9.57
C SER A 173 21.17 -4.26 10.87
N PHE A 174 20.56 -4.58 12.01
CA PHE A 174 21.22 -4.53 13.32
C PHE A 174 22.31 -5.61 13.44
N LEU A 175 22.06 -6.82 12.96
CA LEU A 175 23.04 -7.92 12.94
C LEU A 175 24.26 -7.60 12.07
N ASP A 176 24.07 -6.97 10.92
CA ASP A 176 25.17 -6.58 10.03
C ASP A 176 26.04 -5.49 10.67
N GLU A 177 25.42 -4.48 11.31
CA GLU A 177 26.13 -3.36 11.94
C GLU A 177 26.91 -3.78 13.21
N TYR A 178 26.35 -4.66 14.05
CA TYR A 178 26.94 -4.98 15.36
C TYR A 178 27.74 -6.28 15.41
N LEU A 179 27.44 -7.25 14.55
CA LEU A 179 28.01 -8.60 14.63
C LEU A 179 28.86 -8.97 13.40
N ASP A 180 28.94 -8.12 12.36
CA ASP A 180 29.63 -8.40 11.08
C ASP A 180 29.22 -9.77 10.46
N LEU A 181 28.09 -10.34 10.91
CA LEU A 181 27.59 -11.63 10.49
C LEU A 181 26.80 -11.44 9.20
N ASN A 182 27.55 -11.25 8.12
CA ASN A 182 26.99 -11.22 6.79
C ASN A 182 26.59 -12.67 6.39
N VAL A 183 25.42 -13.13 6.86
CA VAL A 183 24.90 -14.49 6.60
C VAL A 183 24.87 -14.80 5.09
N ALA A 184 24.64 -13.77 4.27
CA ALA A 184 24.68 -13.83 2.80
C ALA A 184 26.08 -13.97 2.17
N LYS A 185 27.16 -13.66 2.90
CA LYS A 185 28.53 -14.05 2.51
C LYS A 185 28.87 -15.47 2.98
N LYS A 186 28.40 -15.87 4.17
CA LYS A 186 28.72 -17.19 4.75
C LYS A 186 28.05 -18.36 4.00
N LEU A 187 26.87 -18.13 3.41
CA LEU A 187 26.19 -19.10 2.55
C LEU A 187 26.73 -19.19 1.11
N ARG A 188 27.55 -18.23 0.66
CA ARG A 188 28.19 -18.24 -0.67
C ARG A 188 29.59 -18.88 -0.67
N HIS A 189 30.08 -19.26 0.50
CA HIS A 189 31.40 -19.88 0.69
C HIS A 189 31.33 -21.37 1.04
N PHE A 190 30.15 -21.97 0.97
CA PHE A 190 29.93 -23.42 0.86
C PHE A 190 29.44 -23.74 -0.55
#